data_AF-A0A535RTR5-F1
#
_entry.id   AF-A0A535RTR5-F1
#
_cell.length_a   1.000
_cell.length_b   1.000
_cell.length_c   1.000
_cell.angle_alpha   90.00
_cell.angle_beta   90.00
_cell.angle_gamma   90.00
#
_symmetry.space_group_name_H-M   'P 1'
#
loop_
_entity.id
_entity.type
_entity.pdbx_description
1 polymer ?
#
loop_
_entity_poly.entity_id
_entity_poly.type
_entity_poly.pdbx_seq_one_letter_code
_entity_poly.pdbx_strand_id
1 'polypeptide(L)'
;MNLSLPWPRDSVLTFALEVGIVAVVLLVTGIQMRRRGRRAFATRLLAGTGIAGTICGVAVLAAFTIAPTLPTPFVPFEAQFVTNPVPDTPENIQAGRILYQQNCVVCHGAQGRGDGPAALTLNPRPVNLQLHVPQHPDGFLFYWIAEGVQGTQMPSWKDKLTETQRWQIVRYLHELAALTGGP
;
A
#
# COMPACT_ATOMS: atom_id res chain seq x y z
N MET A 1 -3.88 10.32 -11.04
CA MET A 1 -2.84 10.61 -10.01
C MET A 1 -1.46 10.19 -10.52
N ASN A 2 -0.42 11.04 -10.39
CA ASN A 2 0.96 10.72 -10.78
C ASN A 2 1.60 9.87 -9.66
N LEU A 3 1.45 8.55 -9.73
CA LEU A 3 1.98 7.60 -8.77
C LEU A 3 3.37 7.13 -9.22
N SER A 4 4.37 7.99 -9.03
CA SER A 4 5.79 7.62 -9.12
C SER A 4 6.19 6.69 -7.97
N LEU A 5 7.08 5.74 -8.27
CA LEU A 5 7.73 4.75 -7.40
C LEU A 5 8.17 5.27 -5.99
N PRO A 6 8.41 4.37 -5.01
CA PRO A 6 7.95 4.50 -3.62
C PRO A 6 8.50 5.65 -2.79
N TRP A 7 9.66 6.21 -3.13
CA TRP A 7 10.24 7.38 -2.48
C TRP A 7 11.21 8.00 -3.49
N PRO A 8 11.11 9.28 -3.85
CA PRO A 8 12.18 9.91 -4.57
C PRO A 8 13.44 9.88 -3.67
N ARG A 9 14.63 9.68 -4.25
CA ARG A 9 15.89 9.47 -3.49
C ARG A 9 16.17 10.60 -2.50
N ASP A 10 15.65 11.78 -2.78
CA ASP A 10 15.66 12.97 -1.93
C ASP A 10 14.94 12.75 -0.58
N SER A 11 13.91 11.92 -0.53
CA SER A 11 13.06 11.68 0.64
C SER A 11 13.73 10.79 1.69
N VAL A 12 14.51 9.81 1.22
CA VAL A 12 15.34 8.97 2.10
C VAL A 12 16.51 9.77 2.67
N LEU A 13 17.12 10.64 1.85
CA LEU A 13 18.21 11.51 2.29
C LEU A 13 17.72 12.57 3.29
N THR A 14 16.54 13.15 3.08
CA THR A 14 15.93 14.10 4.02
C THR A 14 15.58 13.41 5.34
N PHE A 15 14.96 12.23 5.31
CA PHE A 15 14.66 11.47 6.52
C PHE A 15 15.94 11.09 7.29
N ALA A 16 16.98 10.62 6.59
CA ALA A 16 18.27 10.31 7.20
C ALA A 16 18.95 11.55 7.82
N LEU A 17 18.84 12.70 7.17
CA LEU A 17 19.37 13.97 7.65
C LEU A 17 18.62 14.47 8.90
N GLU A 18 17.30 14.37 8.93
CA GLU A 18 16.48 14.71 10.11
C GLU A 18 16.84 13.84 11.32
N VAL A 19 16.91 12.51 11.13
CA VAL A 19 17.31 11.58 12.19
C VAL A 19 18.75 11.87 12.67
N GLY A 20 19.65 12.20 11.75
CA GLY A 20 21.03 12.60 12.06
C GLY A 20 21.10 13.87 12.91
N ILE A 21 20.32 14.91 12.56
CA ILE A 21 20.27 16.17 13.32
C ILE A 21 19.74 15.92 14.74
N VAL A 22 18.65 15.16 14.89
CA VAL A 22 18.07 14.84 16.20
C VAL A 22 19.08 14.09 17.08
N ALA A 23 19.81 13.12 16.52
CA ALA A 23 20.85 12.38 17.24
C ALA A 23 21.98 13.30 17.71
N VAL A 24 22.44 14.23 16.86
CA VAL A 24 23.49 15.21 17.22
C VAL A 24 23.01 16.15 18.33
N VAL A 25 21.79 16.69 18.25
CA VAL A 25 21.22 17.58 19.27
C VAL A 25 21.13 16.87 20.63
N LEU A 26 20.67 15.62 20.65
CA LEU A 26 20.57 14.82 21.87
C LEU A 26 21.95 14.52 22.47
N LEU A 27 22.93 14.20 21.63
CA LEU A 27 24.31 13.96 22.06
C LEU A 27 24.95 15.23 22.65
N VAL A 28 24.83 16.38 21.96
CA VAL A 28 25.33 17.67 22.42
C VAL A 28 24.67 18.08 23.73
N THR A 29 23.35 17.91 23.84
CA THR A 29 22.60 18.20 25.07
C THR A 29 23.08 17.31 26.23
N GLY A 30 23.26 15.99 25.99
CA GLY A 30 23.83 15.08 26.98
C GLY A 30 25.22 15.48 27.45
N ILE A 31 26.10 15.92 26.54
CA ILE A 31 27.44 16.43 26.86
C ILE A 31 27.37 17.72 27.70
N GLN A 32 26.53 18.68 27.30
CA GLN A 32 26.35 19.94 28.04
C GLN A 32 25.80 19.69 29.45
N MET A 33 24.84 18.77 29.61
CA MET A 33 24.29 18.40 30.92
C MET A 33 25.31 17.69 31.81
N ARG A 34 26.18 16.85 31.23
CA ARG A 34 27.30 16.21 31.96
C ARG A 34 28.29 17.24 32.49
N ARG A 35 28.61 18.29 31.70
CA ARG A 35 29.48 19.41 32.12
C ARG A 35 28.86 20.23 33.26
N ARG A 36 27.53 20.35 33.32
CA ARG A 36 26.80 21.07 34.40
C ARG A 36 26.58 20.25 35.68
N GLY A 37 27.29 19.14 35.88
CA GLY A 37 27.23 18.34 37.11
C GLY A 37 26.01 17.42 37.24
N ARG A 38 25.08 17.41 36.27
CA ARG A 38 23.88 16.54 36.26
C ARG A 38 24.19 15.14 35.72
N ARG A 39 25.17 14.47 36.31
CA ARG A 39 25.75 13.20 35.80
C ARG A 39 24.72 12.07 35.67
N ALA A 40 23.89 11.84 36.68
CA ALA A 40 22.88 10.76 36.65
C ALA A 40 21.82 10.96 35.55
N PHE A 41 21.42 12.20 35.29
CA PHE A 41 20.46 12.53 34.24
C PHE A 41 21.10 12.44 32.85
N ALA A 42 22.34 12.92 32.69
CA ALA A 42 23.08 12.81 31.44
C ALA A 42 23.35 11.35 31.03
N THR A 43 23.68 10.47 31.98
CA THR A 43 23.87 9.03 31.70
C THR A 43 22.56 8.37 31.25
N ARG A 44 21.43 8.69 31.89
CA ARG A 44 20.11 8.16 31.49
C ARG A 44 19.68 8.66 30.12
N LEU A 45 19.93 9.93 29.81
CA LEU A 45 19.63 10.52 28.50
C LEU A 45 20.47 9.86 27.40
N LEU A 46 21.79 9.76 27.58
CA LEU A 46 22.69 9.16 26.58
C LEU A 46 22.43 7.66 26.37
N ALA A 47 22.13 6.91 27.44
CA ALA A 47 21.78 5.49 27.33
C ALA A 47 20.43 5.30 26.61
N GLY A 48 19.42 6.11 26.92
CA GLY A 48 18.12 6.05 26.27
C GLY A 48 18.17 6.40 24.78
N THR A 49 18.99 7.38 24.39
CA THR A 49 19.14 7.79 22.99
C THR A 49 19.95 6.79 22.17
N GLY A 50 20.94 6.14 22.79
CA GLY A 50 21.66 5.03 22.15
C GLY A 50 20.77 3.82 21.83
N ILE A 51 19.90 3.44 22.78
CA ILE A 51 18.94 2.33 22.57
C ILE A 51 17.92 2.70 21.49
N ALA A 52 17.28 3.88 21.59
CA ALA A 52 16.31 4.34 20.61
C ALA A 52 16.92 4.47 19.20
N GLY A 53 18.14 5.02 19.09
CA GLY A 53 18.86 5.12 17.83
C GLY A 53 19.19 3.76 17.21
N THR A 54 19.57 2.78 18.02
CA THR A 54 19.85 1.41 17.55
C THR A 54 18.56 0.73 17.06
N ILE A 55 17.46 0.87 17.80
CA ILE A 55 16.16 0.31 17.38
C ILE A 55 15.69 0.94 16.07
N CYS A 56 15.74 2.27 15.94
CA CYS A 56 15.41 2.95 14.68
C CYS A 56 16.32 2.52 13.53
N GLY A 57 17.63 2.42 13.77
CA GLY A 57 18.60 1.99 12.77
C GLY A 57 18.33 0.57 12.26
N VAL A 58 18.03 -0.37 13.17
CA VAL A 58 17.65 -1.74 12.80
C VAL A 58 16.31 -1.78 12.06
N ALA A 59 15.32 -1.00 12.49
CA ALA A 59 14.02 -0.93 11.82
C ALA A 59 14.13 -0.36 10.39
N VAL A 60 14.93 0.68 10.20
CA VAL A 60 15.22 1.25 8.87
C VAL A 60 15.97 0.23 8.01
N LEU A 61 17.03 -0.40 8.54
CA LEU A 61 17.77 -1.43 7.80
C LEU A 61 16.86 -2.59 7.38
N ALA A 62 15.98 -3.06 8.27
CA ALA A 62 15.01 -4.11 7.98
C ALA A 62 13.99 -3.65 6.91
N ALA A 63 13.49 -2.41 6.97
CA ALA A 63 12.59 -1.87 5.96
C ALA A 63 13.23 -1.79 4.57
N PHE A 64 14.54 -1.51 4.48
CA PHE A 64 15.24 -1.41 3.19
C PHE A 64 15.75 -2.74 2.64
N THR A 65 16.08 -3.70 3.51
CA THR A 65 16.69 -4.98 3.09
C THR A 65 15.69 -6.13 3.05
N ILE A 66 14.71 -6.14 3.96
CA ILE A 66 13.76 -7.25 4.13
C ILE A 66 12.41 -6.93 3.48
N ALA A 67 11.84 -5.74 3.69
CA ALA A 67 10.51 -5.43 3.16
C ALA A 67 10.37 -5.60 1.63
N PRO A 68 11.37 -5.26 0.79
CA PRO A 68 11.30 -5.48 -0.66
C PRO A 68 11.33 -6.96 -1.06
N THR A 69 11.70 -7.85 -0.15
CA THR A 69 11.75 -9.31 -0.39
C THR A 69 10.47 -10.03 0.06
N LEU A 70 9.54 -9.32 0.70
CA LEU A 70 8.26 -9.91 1.08
C LEU A 70 7.39 -10.13 -0.17
N PRO A 71 6.74 -11.31 -0.29
CA PRO A 71 5.92 -11.66 -1.44
C PRO A 71 4.52 -11.02 -1.37
N THR A 72 4.43 -9.74 -0.99
CA THR A 72 3.18 -9.00 -1.01
C THR A 72 3.19 -8.01 -2.16
N PRO A 73 2.11 -7.90 -2.94
CA PRO A 73 1.96 -6.83 -3.92
C PRO A 73 2.18 -5.51 -3.23
N PHE A 74 3.23 -4.77 -3.62
CA PHE A 74 3.50 -3.47 -3.05
C PHE A 74 2.29 -2.55 -3.30
N VAL A 75 1.79 -1.91 -2.25
CA VAL A 75 0.79 -0.85 -2.31
C VAL A 75 1.31 0.28 -1.40
N PRO A 76 1.35 1.55 -1.88
CA PRO A 76 1.77 2.66 -1.04
C PRO A 76 0.83 2.80 0.16
N PHE A 77 1.41 3.08 1.33
CA PHE A 77 0.68 3.18 2.58
C PHE A 77 -0.47 4.18 2.50
N GLU A 78 -0.28 5.28 1.77
CA GLU A 78 -1.24 6.36 1.60
C GLU A 78 -2.53 5.89 0.92
N ALA A 79 -2.47 4.83 0.10
CA ALA A 79 -3.63 4.29 -0.60
C ALA A 79 -4.71 3.78 0.36
N GLN A 80 -4.38 3.43 1.61
CA GLN A 80 -5.36 2.94 2.57
C GLN A 80 -6.38 4.02 2.96
N PHE A 81 -6.02 5.30 2.80
CA PHE A 81 -6.87 6.44 3.15
C PHE A 81 -7.65 6.98 1.95
N VAL A 82 -7.41 6.45 0.75
CA VAL A 82 -8.11 6.87 -0.45
C VAL A 82 -9.44 6.14 -0.52
N THR A 83 -10.52 6.91 -0.51
CA THR A 83 -11.89 6.42 -0.68
C THR A 83 -12.35 6.63 -2.11
N ASN A 84 -13.33 5.84 -2.56
CA ASN A 84 -13.88 5.97 -3.91
C ASN A 84 -14.65 7.30 -4.09
N PRO A 85 -14.17 8.23 -4.93
CA PRO A 85 -14.81 9.53 -5.13
C PRO A 85 -16.02 9.48 -6.08
N VAL A 86 -16.20 8.38 -6.82
CA VAL A 86 -17.33 8.20 -7.74
C VAL A 86 -18.59 7.89 -6.92
N PRO A 87 -19.71 8.61 -7.09
CA PRO A 87 -20.94 8.37 -6.32
C PRO A 87 -21.45 6.93 -6.44
N ASP A 88 -21.99 6.40 -5.34
CA ASP A 88 -22.55 5.05 -5.28
C ASP A 88 -23.98 5.02 -5.87
N THR A 89 -24.07 5.05 -7.20
CA THR A 89 -25.35 5.03 -7.92
C THR A 89 -25.44 3.81 -8.84
N PRO A 90 -26.66 3.32 -9.15
CA PRO A 90 -26.85 2.22 -10.08
C PRO A 90 -26.15 2.42 -11.43
N GLU A 91 -26.10 3.66 -11.93
CA GLU A 91 -25.46 3.98 -13.20
C GLU A 91 -23.94 3.78 -13.14
N ASN A 92 -23.29 4.19 -12.04
CA ASN A 92 -21.86 4.02 -11.85
C ASN A 92 -21.48 2.55 -11.61
N ILE A 93 -22.29 1.81 -10.86
CA ILE A 93 -22.13 0.37 -10.68
C ILE A 93 -22.28 -0.35 -12.02
N GLN A 94 -23.30 0.01 -12.81
CA GLN A 94 -23.53 -0.58 -14.13
C GLN A 94 -22.39 -0.27 -15.11
N ALA A 95 -21.86 0.96 -15.10
CA ALA A 95 -20.67 1.30 -15.87
C ALA A 95 -19.46 0.44 -15.47
N GLY A 96 -19.25 0.24 -14.17
CA GLY A 96 -18.22 -0.65 -13.63
C GLY A 96 -18.40 -2.11 -14.07
N ARG A 97 -19.64 -2.61 -14.06
CA ARG A 97 -19.99 -3.96 -14.52
C ARG A 97 -19.62 -4.18 -15.99
N ILE A 98 -19.96 -3.23 -16.86
CA ILE A 98 -19.63 -3.31 -18.29
C ILE A 98 -18.10 -3.38 -18.48
N LEU A 99 -17.36 -2.52 -17.80
CA LEU A 99 -15.90 -2.51 -17.86
C LEU A 99 -15.30 -3.82 -17.33
N TYR A 100 -15.82 -4.35 -16.23
CA TYR A 100 -15.39 -5.63 -15.68
C TYR A 100 -15.62 -6.78 -16.67
N GLN A 101 -16.79 -6.82 -17.30
CA GLN A 101 -17.13 -7.83 -18.32
C GLN A 101 -16.19 -7.78 -19.53
N GLN A 102 -15.83 -6.58 -19.97
CA GLN A 102 -14.95 -6.39 -21.12
C GLN A 102 -13.49 -6.74 -20.82
N ASN A 103 -13.02 -6.51 -19.59
CA ASN A 103 -11.59 -6.46 -19.29
C ASN A 103 -11.11 -7.48 -18.25
N CYS A 104 -11.95 -7.82 -17.26
CA CYS A 104 -11.54 -8.55 -16.05
C CYS A 104 -12.06 -10.00 -16.03
N VAL A 105 -13.22 -10.26 -16.64
CA VAL A 105 -13.91 -11.57 -16.60
C VAL A 105 -13.05 -12.72 -17.14
N VAL A 106 -12.22 -12.46 -18.15
CA VAL A 106 -11.39 -13.50 -18.78
C VAL A 106 -10.47 -14.21 -17.77
N CYS A 107 -10.02 -13.50 -16.74
CA CYS A 107 -9.19 -14.04 -15.67
C CYS A 107 -9.99 -14.27 -14.38
N HIS A 108 -10.82 -13.31 -13.96
CA HIS A 108 -11.49 -13.37 -12.66
C HIS A 108 -12.84 -14.10 -12.68
N GLY A 109 -13.38 -14.42 -13.86
CA GLY A 109 -14.68 -15.07 -14.02
C GLY A 109 -15.86 -14.10 -13.90
N ALA A 110 -17.04 -14.49 -14.40
CA ALA A 110 -18.23 -13.62 -14.37
C ALA A 110 -18.71 -13.29 -12.95
N GLN A 111 -18.44 -14.19 -12.00
CA GLN A 111 -18.78 -14.02 -10.60
C GLN A 111 -17.60 -13.52 -9.75
N GLY A 112 -16.43 -13.27 -10.35
CA GLY A 112 -15.24 -12.83 -9.62
C GLY A 112 -14.59 -13.89 -8.74
N ARG A 113 -14.82 -15.18 -8.99
CA ARG A 113 -14.29 -16.27 -8.16
C ARG A 113 -12.85 -16.66 -8.48
N GLY A 114 -12.23 -16.00 -9.46
CA GLY A 114 -10.89 -16.35 -9.94
C GLY A 114 -10.89 -17.59 -10.84
N ASP A 115 -12.02 -17.85 -11.49
CA ASP A 115 -12.32 -19.04 -12.30
C ASP A 115 -12.60 -18.68 -13.77
N GLY A 116 -12.08 -17.55 -14.24
CA GLY A 116 -12.17 -17.18 -15.65
C GLY A 116 -11.49 -18.20 -16.57
N PRO A 117 -11.81 -18.20 -17.88
CA PRO A 117 -11.25 -19.17 -18.83
C PRO A 117 -9.71 -19.17 -18.87
N ALA A 118 -9.06 -18.03 -18.60
CA ALA A 118 -7.60 -17.94 -18.52
C ALA A 118 -7.03 -18.37 -17.16
N ALA A 119 -7.85 -18.44 -16.10
CA ALA A 119 -7.37 -18.63 -14.73
C ALA A 119 -6.53 -19.90 -14.53
N LEU A 120 -6.87 -20.98 -15.21
CA LEU A 120 -6.17 -22.28 -15.09
C LEU A 120 -4.70 -22.21 -15.53
N THR A 121 -4.34 -21.26 -16.40
CA THR A 121 -2.99 -21.10 -16.93
C THR A 121 -2.18 -20.01 -16.23
N LEU A 122 -2.75 -19.30 -15.25
CA LEU A 122 -2.09 -18.22 -14.52
C LEU A 122 -1.45 -18.73 -13.23
N ASN A 123 -0.24 -18.24 -12.94
CA ASN A 123 0.46 -18.48 -11.68
C ASN A 123 0.99 -17.15 -11.11
N PRO A 124 0.53 -16.71 -9.92
CA PRO A 124 -0.55 -17.32 -9.14
C PRO A 124 -1.90 -17.23 -9.87
N ARG A 125 -2.85 -18.08 -9.49
CA ARG A 125 -4.23 -17.96 -9.96
C ARG A 125 -4.85 -16.66 -9.44
N PRO A 126 -5.78 -16.03 -10.19
CA PRO A 126 -6.52 -14.88 -9.69
C PRO A 126 -7.27 -15.22 -8.40
N VAL A 127 -7.28 -14.27 -7.46
CA VAL A 127 -7.98 -14.43 -6.19
C VAL A 127 -9.50 -14.43 -6.36
N ASN A 128 -10.21 -15.03 -5.40
CA ASN A 128 -11.65 -14.86 -5.30
C ASN A 128 -11.96 -13.45 -4.77
N LEU A 129 -12.42 -12.58 -5.67
CA LEU A 129 -12.75 -11.19 -5.38
C LEU A 129 -13.90 -11.06 -4.39
N GLN A 130 -14.84 -12.02 -4.33
CA GLN A 130 -15.93 -12.01 -3.36
C GLN A 130 -15.41 -12.07 -1.91
N LEU A 131 -14.30 -12.77 -1.70
CA LEU A 131 -13.67 -12.92 -0.38
C LEU A 131 -12.63 -11.83 -0.11
N HIS A 132 -11.91 -11.39 -1.14
CA HIS A 132 -10.81 -10.43 -0.99
C HIS A 132 -11.26 -8.97 -0.96
N VAL A 133 -12.26 -8.58 -1.74
CA VAL A 133 -12.72 -7.18 -1.82
C VAL A 133 -13.09 -6.63 -0.43
N PRO A 134 -13.84 -7.35 0.43
CA PRO A 134 -14.18 -6.85 1.78
C PRO A 134 -12.98 -6.71 2.73
N GLN A 135 -11.84 -7.32 2.41
CA GLN A 135 -10.65 -7.33 3.28
C GLN A 135 -9.69 -6.17 3.00
N HIS A 136 -9.96 -5.36 1.97
CA HIS A 136 -9.03 -4.35 1.49
C HIS A 136 -9.71 -2.98 1.35
N PRO A 137 -9.01 -1.88 1.71
CA PRO A 137 -9.48 -0.53 1.44
C PRO A 137 -9.69 -0.27 -0.06
N ASP A 138 -10.63 0.62 -0.38
CA ASP A 138 -10.93 1.07 -1.74
C ASP A 138 -9.69 1.48 -2.53
N GLY A 139 -8.82 2.28 -1.93
CA GLY A 139 -7.59 2.71 -2.59
C GLY A 139 -6.61 1.58 -2.92
N PHE A 140 -6.64 0.46 -2.18
CA PHE A 140 -5.82 -0.71 -2.53
C PHE A 140 -6.38 -1.40 -3.78
N LEU A 141 -7.70 -1.60 -3.84
CA LEU A 141 -8.39 -2.16 -5.00
C LEU A 141 -8.14 -1.30 -6.24
N PHE A 142 -8.28 0.02 -6.10
CA PHE A 142 -7.98 0.97 -7.17
C PHE A 142 -6.52 0.91 -7.61
N TYR A 143 -5.58 0.83 -6.66
CA TYR A 143 -4.15 0.76 -6.95
C TYR A 143 -3.81 -0.49 -7.77
N TRP A 144 -4.29 -1.67 -7.38
CA TRP A 144 -4.06 -2.90 -8.14
C TRP A 144 -4.70 -2.88 -9.53
N ILE A 145 -5.85 -2.25 -9.70
CA ILE A 145 -6.44 -2.06 -11.04
C ILE A 145 -5.56 -1.09 -11.85
N ALA A 146 -5.10 0.01 -11.26
CA ALA A 146 -4.31 1.02 -11.94
C ALA A 146 -2.93 0.47 -12.35
N GLU A 147 -2.20 -0.11 -11.42
CA GLU A 147 -0.79 -0.50 -11.59
C GLU A 147 -0.59 -1.97 -11.98
N GLY A 148 -1.63 -2.79 -11.86
CA GLY A 148 -1.51 -4.24 -11.91
C GLY A 148 -0.99 -4.80 -10.58
N VAL A 149 -0.68 -6.08 -10.57
CA VAL A 149 -0.16 -6.77 -9.38
C VAL A 149 1.19 -7.37 -9.72
N GLN A 150 2.25 -6.76 -9.18
CA GLN A 150 3.63 -7.20 -9.41
C GLN A 150 3.83 -8.67 -9.01
N GLY A 151 4.59 -9.42 -9.81
CA GLY A 151 4.79 -10.86 -9.60
C GLY A 151 3.62 -11.73 -10.07
N THR A 152 2.63 -11.14 -10.72
CA THR A 152 1.50 -11.86 -11.34
C THR A 152 1.32 -11.46 -12.79
N GLN A 153 0.34 -12.07 -13.47
CA GLN A 153 -0.05 -11.73 -14.84
C GLN A 153 -1.16 -10.65 -14.90
N MET A 154 -1.52 -10.04 -13.76
CA MET A 154 -2.52 -8.97 -13.75
C MET A 154 -1.91 -7.68 -14.32
N PRO A 155 -2.38 -7.20 -15.50
CA PRO A 155 -1.78 -6.05 -16.15
C PRO A 155 -2.22 -4.74 -15.48
N SER A 156 -1.45 -3.67 -15.77
CA SER A 156 -1.86 -2.30 -15.46
C SER A 156 -2.97 -1.84 -16.40
N TRP A 157 -4.00 -1.19 -15.85
CA TRP A 157 -5.09 -0.59 -16.63
C TRP A 157 -5.01 0.93 -16.72
N LYS A 158 -3.97 1.56 -16.14
CA LYS A 158 -3.93 3.03 -16.03
C LYS A 158 -3.84 3.77 -17.36
N ASP A 159 -3.26 3.13 -18.37
CA ASP A 159 -3.09 3.66 -19.72
C ASP A 159 -4.25 3.28 -20.66
N LYS A 160 -5.21 2.47 -20.18
CA LYS A 160 -6.34 1.95 -20.98
C LYS A 160 -7.69 2.42 -20.48
N LEU A 161 -7.82 2.67 -19.19
CA LEU A 161 -9.03 3.14 -18.53
C LEU A 161 -8.78 4.51 -17.92
N THR A 162 -9.81 5.35 -17.85
CA THR A 162 -9.74 6.60 -17.09
C THR A 162 -9.77 6.31 -15.59
N GLU A 163 -9.38 7.31 -14.79
CA GLU A 163 -9.45 7.21 -13.32
C GLU A 163 -10.88 6.95 -12.84
N THR A 164 -11.88 7.65 -13.40
CA THR A 164 -13.30 7.41 -13.12
C THR A 164 -13.73 5.99 -13.46
N GLN A 165 -13.31 5.45 -14.60
CA GLN A 165 -13.64 4.08 -15.01
C GLN A 165 -13.08 3.03 -14.05
N ARG A 166 -11.84 3.22 -13.57
CA ARG A 166 -11.26 2.33 -12.55
C ARG A 166 -12.02 2.40 -11.23
N TRP A 167 -12.45 3.58 -10.80
CA TRP A 167 -13.28 3.73 -9.61
C TRP A 167 -14.69 3.14 -9.76
N GLN A 168 -15.27 3.20 -10.95
CA GLN A 168 -16.53 2.51 -11.26
C GLN A 168 -16.37 0.98 -11.19
N ILE A 169 -15.25 0.43 -11.64
CA ILE A 169 -14.95 -1.00 -11.43
C ILE A 169 -14.95 -1.33 -9.94
N VAL A 170 -14.30 -0.51 -9.09
CA VAL A 170 -14.31 -0.71 -7.62
C VAL A 170 -15.74 -0.71 -7.06
N ARG A 171 -16.65 0.15 -7.55
CA ARG A 171 -18.08 0.11 -7.17
C ARG A 171 -18.71 -1.26 -7.49
N TYR A 172 -18.50 -1.75 -8.70
CA TYR A 172 -19.01 -3.05 -9.10
C TYR A 172 -18.41 -4.21 -8.31
N LEU A 173 -17.12 -4.14 -7.93
CA LEU A 173 -16.49 -5.16 -7.09
C LEU A 173 -17.15 -5.29 -5.72
N HIS A 174 -17.57 -4.18 -5.11
CA HIS A 174 -18.35 -4.21 -3.86
C HIS A 174 -19.72 -4.85 -4.04
N GLU A 175 -20.44 -4.54 -5.12
CA GLU A 175 -21.70 -5.23 -5.47
C GLU A 175 -21.47 -6.73 -5.63
N LEU A 176 -20.41 -7.12 -6.35
CA LEU A 176 -20.06 -8.51 -6.61
C LEU A 176 -19.78 -9.30 -5.33
N ALA A 177 -19.11 -8.68 -4.35
CA ALA A 177 -18.83 -9.30 -3.05
C ALA A 177 -20.07 -9.37 -2.15
N ALA A 178 -20.98 -8.39 -2.25
CA ALA A 178 -22.22 -8.36 -1.49
C ALA A 178 -23.19 -9.49 -1.89
N LEU A 179 -23.16 -9.95 -3.15
CA LEU A 179 -24.02 -11.04 -3.65
C LEU A 179 -23.81 -12.39 -2.94
N THR A 180 -22.69 -12.59 -2.26
CA THR A 180 -22.41 -13.80 -1.45
C THR A 180 -22.65 -13.62 0.04
N GLY A 181 -22.98 -12.40 0.49
CA GLY A 181 -23.31 -12.07 1.88
C GLY A 181 -24.80 -11.91 2.16
N GLY A 182 -25.67 -12.22 1.19
CA GLY A 182 -27.11 -12.28 1.41
C GLY A 182 -27.47 -13.45 2.35
N PRO A 183 -28.45 -13.27 3.26
CA PRO A 183 -28.89 -14.32 4.18
C PRO A 183 -29.40 -15.58 3.45
#